data_AF-A0A4Y9RUZ8-F1
#
_entry.id   AF-A0A4Y9RUZ8-F1
#
_cell.length_a   1.000
_cell.length_b   1.000
_cell.length_c   1.000
_cell.angle_alpha   90.00
_cell.angle_beta   90.00
_cell.angle_gamma   90.00
#
_symmetry.space_group_name_H-M   'P 1'
#
loop_
_entity.id
_entity.type
_entity.pdbx_description
1 polymer ?
#
loop_
_entity_poly.entity_id
_entity_poly.type
_entity_poly.pdbx_seq_one_letter_code
_entity_poly.pdbx_strand_id
1 'polypeptide(L)'
;MRQSRTPRPTLETAHSFHREGVFRVGGDHVSDEERMRLAREVSDTLHNLIKAEFPRTNHLEYAVLKSHLIVEHAITEYIRCTSSILVEPQHVRFSFHQKVEIAYLMGLGAHDPILLPSIERLNKIRNQAAHSFVLDRALVDEMLRINSEDYEEFEIRDDRDRIKRLRWLSAFIVGHISAGITVAAFWSSKSNQALLAEGRRKNEAD
;
A
#
# COMPACT_ATOMS: atom_id res chain seq x y z
N MET A 1 -18.96 3.62 -12.64
CA MET A 1 -19.20 4.93 -12.01
C MET A 1 -18.24 5.95 -12.62
N ARG A 2 -18.72 7.12 -13.09
CA ARG A 2 -17.83 8.22 -13.53
C ARG A 2 -17.40 9.00 -12.30
N GLN A 3 -16.14 8.86 -11.90
CA GLN A 3 -15.53 9.66 -10.85
C GLN A 3 -15.20 11.06 -11.43
N SER A 4 -15.61 12.12 -10.74
CA SER A 4 -15.51 13.51 -11.21
C SER A 4 -14.19 14.14 -10.74
N ARG A 5 -13.19 14.17 -11.62
CA ARG A 5 -11.87 14.78 -11.36
C ARG A 5 -11.92 16.28 -11.13
N THR A 6 -11.33 16.72 -10.03
CA THR A 6 -10.87 18.08 -9.80
C THR A 6 -9.59 18.25 -10.61
N PRO A 7 -9.59 19.18 -11.58
CA PRO A 7 -8.40 19.45 -12.34
C PRO A 7 -7.29 19.91 -11.39
N ARG A 8 -6.06 19.46 -11.65
CA ARG A 8 -4.87 19.97 -10.94
C ARG A 8 -4.90 21.51 -11.00
N PRO A 9 -4.61 22.21 -9.88
CA PRO A 9 -4.55 23.67 -9.90
C PRO A 9 -3.65 24.16 -11.05
N THR A 10 -4.17 25.08 -11.83
CA THR A 10 -3.48 25.74 -12.94
C THR A 10 -3.08 27.16 -12.55
N LEU A 11 -2.20 27.78 -13.34
CA LEU A 11 -1.83 29.17 -13.14
C LEU A 11 -3.05 30.11 -13.17
N GLU A 12 -4.03 29.82 -14.01
CA GLU A 12 -5.28 30.55 -14.09
C GLU A 12 -6.09 30.45 -12.78
N THR A 13 -6.24 29.25 -12.22
CA THR A 13 -6.93 29.07 -10.94
C THR A 13 -6.21 29.79 -9.79
N ALA A 14 -4.89 29.90 -9.85
CA ALA A 14 -4.11 30.66 -8.87
C ALA A 14 -4.35 32.18 -8.99
N HIS A 15 -4.42 32.71 -10.22
CA HIS A 15 -4.78 34.13 -10.43
C HIS A 15 -6.20 34.45 -9.95
N SER A 16 -7.17 33.58 -10.22
CA SER A 16 -8.53 33.76 -9.72
C SER A 16 -8.58 33.72 -8.19
N PHE A 17 -7.84 32.80 -7.56
CA PHE A 17 -7.72 32.77 -6.09
C PHE A 17 -7.19 34.10 -5.52
N HIS A 18 -6.16 34.69 -6.11
CA HIS A 18 -5.63 35.98 -5.65
C HIS A 18 -6.60 37.15 -5.84
N ARG A 19 -7.41 37.14 -6.90
CA ARG A 19 -8.38 38.22 -7.18
C ARG A 19 -9.63 38.11 -6.32
N GLU A 20 -10.13 36.90 -6.14
CA GLU A 20 -11.45 36.64 -5.56
C GLU A 20 -11.37 36.15 -4.11
N GLY A 21 -10.19 35.74 -3.64
CA GLY A 21 -9.97 35.21 -2.30
C GLY A 21 -10.59 33.81 -2.06
N VAL A 22 -11.15 33.18 -3.08
CA VAL A 22 -11.88 31.91 -2.95
C VAL A 22 -11.21 30.82 -3.77
N PHE A 23 -10.79 29.75 -3.10
CA PHE A 23 -10.36 28.52 -3.76
C PHE A 23 -11.50 27.51 -3.66
N ARG A 24 -12.24 27.31 -4.76
CA ARG A 24 -13.24 26.25 -4.81
C ARG A 24 -12.55 24.91 -4.94
N VAL A 25 -12.46 24.17 -3.85
CA VAL A 25 -12.05 22.76 -3.89
C VAL A 25 -13.14 22.00 -4.66
N GLY A 26 -12.78 21.47 -5.83
CA GLY A 26 -13.71 20.72 -6.68
C GLY A 26 -14.14 19.38 -6.07
N GLY A 27 -15.15 18.75 -6.67
CA GLY A 27 -15.84 17.53 -6.21
C GLY A 27 -15.05 16.21 -6.27
N ASP A 28 -13.71 16.23 -6.19
CA ASP A 28 -12.89 15.01 -6.07
C ASP A 28 -12.86 14.41 -4.67
N HIS A 29 -13.55 15.06 -3.74
CA HIS A 29 -13.60 14.54 -2.40
C HIS A 29 -14.46 13.29 -2.38
N VAL A 30 -13.77 12.15 -2.30
CA VAL A 30 -14.38 10.87 -1.97
C VAL A 30 -15.03 11.04 -0.60
N SER A 31 -16.35 10.89 -0.53
CA SER A 31 -17.04 10.92 0.76
C SER A 31 -16.43 9.87 1.69
N ASP A 32 -16.50 10.10 2.99
CA ASP A 32 -16.00 9.13 3.97
C ASP A 32 -16.62 7.74 3.76
N GLU A 33 -17.91 7.69 3.41
CA GLU A 33 -18.63 6.45 3.09
C GLU A 33 -18.05 5.74 1.88
N GLU A 34 -17.78 6.48 0.80
CA GLU A 34 -17.17 5.94 -0.42
C GLU A 34 -15.74 5.44 -0.14
N ARG A 35 -14.96 6.16 0.69
CA ARG A 35 -13.61 5.77 1.08
C ARG A 35 -13.62 4.49 1.90
N MET A 36 -14.55 4.38 2.86
CA MET A 36 -14.73 3.16 3.64
C MET A 36 -15.20 1.98 2.78
N ARG A 37 -16.06 2.21 1.80
CA ARG A 37 -16.46 1.17 0.84
C ARG A 37 -15.27 0.70 0.01
N LEU A 38 -14.52 1.63 -0.57
CA LEU A 38 -13.31 1.33 -1.35
C LEU A 38 -12.29 0.55 -0.51
N ALA A 39 -12.05 0.96 0.74
CA ALA A 39 -11.12 0.29 1.65
C ALA A 39 -11.52 -1.18 1.88
N ARG A 40 -12.81 -1.46 2.05
CA ARG A 40 -13.33 -2.83 2.21
C ARG A 40 -13.18 -3.65 0.92
N GLU A 41 -13.61 -3.11 -0.22
CA GLU A 41 -13.49 -3.77 -1.53
C GLU A 41 -12.02 -4.12 -1.84
N VAL A 42 -11.10 -3.20 -1.56
CA VAL A 42 -9.66 -3.42 -1.72
C VAL A 42 -9.16 -4.47 -0.72
N SER A 43 -9.56 -4.39 0.56
CA SER A 43 -9.18 -5.39 1.56
C SER A 43 -9.59 -6.81 1.14
N ASP A 44 -10.82 -6.98 0.66
CA ASP A 44 -11.33 -8.27 0.19
C ASP A 44 -10.57 -8.76 -1.05
N THR A 45 -10.24 -7.84 -1.96
CA THR A 45 -9.43 -8.14 -3.16
C THR A 45 -8.04 -8.60 -2.75
N LEU A 46 -7.36 -7.87 -1.87
CA LEU A 46 -6.02 -8.18 -1.39
C LEU A 46 -5.98 -9.51 -0.63
N HIS A 47 -6.99 -9.80 0.19
CA HIS A 47 -7.12 -11.08 0.90
C HIS A 47 -7.17 -12.26 -0.08
N ASN A 48 -7.92 -12.12 -1.17
CA ASN A 48 -8.07 -13.18 -2.18
C ASN A 48 -6.89 -13.27 -3.16
N LEU A 49 -6.14 -12.18 -3.34
CA LEU A 49 -5.05 -12.08 -4.31
C LEU A 49 -3.98 -13.15 -4.12
N ILE A 50 -3.52 -13.38 -2.88
CA ILE A 50 -2.50 -14.40 -2.59
C ILE A 50 -3.00 -15.80 -2.96
N LYS A 51 -4.25 -16.12 -2.64
CA LYS A 51 -4.84 -17.43 -2.91
C LYS A 51 -4.99 -17.69 -4.41
N ALA A 52 -5.32 -16.65 -5.17
CA ALA A 52 -5.53 -16.72 -6.62
C ALA A 52 -4.21 -16.71 -7.41
N GLU A 53 -3.29 -15.81 -7.07
CA GLU A 53 -2.15 -15.45 -7.92
C GLU A 53 -0.82 -16.06 -7.49
N PHE A 54 -0.69 -16.48 -6.22
CA PHE A 54 0.58 -17.05 -5.76
C PHE A 54 0.80 -18.43 -6.42
N PRO A 55 1.95 -18.64 -7.09
CA PRO A 55 2.13 -19.81 -7.93
C PRO A 55 2.22 -21.11 -7.13
N ARG A 56 1.71 -22.18 -7.75
CA ARG A 56 1.96 -23.57 -7.34
C ARG A 56 3.15 -24.09 -8.15
N THR A 57 4.36 -23.70 -7.76
CA THR A 57 5.61 -23.99 -8.47
C THR A 57 6.67 -24.50 -7.52
N ASN A 58 7.69 -25.17 -8.07
CA ASN A 58 8.95 -25.48 -7.38
C ASN A 58 10.08 -24.52 -7.77
N HIS A 59 9.82 -23.57 -8.69
CA HIS A 59 10.79 -22.58 -9.13
C HIS A 59 10.76 -21.35 -8.22
N LEU A 60 11.80 -21.20 -7.39
CA LEU A 60 11.88 -20.15 -6.38
C LEU A 60 11.90 -18.75 -7.01
N GLU A 61 12.62 -18.58 -8.11
CA GLU A 61 12.72 -17.31 -8.85
C GLU A 61 11.33 -16.83 -9.29
N TYR A 62 10.52 -17.72 -9.85
CA TYR A 62 9.16 -17.39 -10.27
C TYR A 62 8.27 -17.04 -9.07
N ALA A 63 8.43 -17.73 -7.93
CA ALA A 63 7.72 -17.39 -6.71
C ALA A 63 8.13 -16.01 -6.16
N VAL A 64 9.42 -15.66 -6.18
CA VAL A 64 9.93 -14.33 -5.81
C VAL A 64 9.34 -13.25 -6.71
N LEU A 65 9.37 -13.43 -8.03
CA LEU A 65 8.80 -12.47 -8.99
C LEU A 65 7.31 -12.24 -8.74
N LYS A 66 6.53 -13.31 -8.53
CA LYS A 66 5.10 -13.20 -8.21
C LYS A 66 4.84 -12.55 -6.86
N SER A 67 5.64 -12.87 -5.83
CA SER A 67 5.53 -12.24 -4.50
C SER A 67 5.75 -10.73 -4.59
N HIS A 68 6.77 -10.31 -5.34
CA HIS A 68 7.05 -8.89 -5.58
C HIS A 68 5.87 -8.17 -6.24
N LEU A 69 5.29 -8.73 -7.31
CA LEU A 69 4.15 -8.13 -8.00
C LEU A 69 2.92 -8.00 -7.09
N ILE A 70 2.66 -9.00 -6.26
CA ILE A 70 1.55 -8.98 -5.30
C ILE A 70 1.76 -7.88 -4.25
N VAL A 71 2.95 -7.80 -3.66
CA VAL A 71 3.30 -6.77 -2.68
C VAL A 71 3.27 -5.38 -3.31
N GLU A 72 3.79 -5.22 -4.53
CA GLU A 72 3.73 -3.94 -5.26
C GLU A 72 2.29 -3.49 -5.51
N HIS A 73 1.42 -4.41 -5.90
CA HIS A 73 0.01 -4.12 -6.08
C HIS A 73 -0.62 -3.67 -4.75
N ALA A 74 -0.39 -4.40 -3.66
CA ALA A 74 -0.88 -4.02 -2.33
C ALA A 74 -0.40 -2.63 -1.90
N ILE A 75 0.86 -2.28 -2.13
CA ILE A 75 1.40 -0.94 -1.83
C ILE A 75 0.71 0.12 -2.71
N THR A 76 0.48 -0.17 -3.98
CA THR A 76 -0.22 0.76 -4.89
C THR A 76 -1.64 1.03 -4.40
N GLU A 77 -2.35 -0.01 -3.96
CA GLU A 77 -3.68 0.08 -3.36
C GLU A 77 -3.67 0.82 -2.01
N TYR A 78 -2.64 0.63 -1.20
CA TYR A 78 -2.42 1.39 0.03
C TYR A 78 -2.36 2.88 -0.24
N ILE A 79 -1.48 3.31 -1.16
CA ILE A 79 -1.32 4.72 -1.55
C ILE A 79 -2.65 5.27 -2.05
N ARG A 80 -3.37 4.53 -2.90
CA ARG A 80 -4.65 4.97 -3.46
C ARG A 80 -5.72 5.19 -2.39
N CYS A 81 -5.81 4.30 -1.41
CA CYS A 81 -6.86 4.37 -0.38
C CYS A 81 -6.53 5.40 0.72
N THR A 82 -5.26 5.65 0.96
CA THR A 82 -4.78 6.57 2.00
C THR A 82 -4.54 7.99 1.49
N SER A 83 -4.49 8.21 0.17
CA SER A 83 -4.31 9.55 -0.39
C SER A 83 -5.55 10.42 -0.20
N SER A 84 -5.33 11.71 0.06
CA SER A 84 -6.42 12.70 0.18
C SER A 84 -7.17 12.90 -1.14
N ILE A 85 -6.45 12.78 -2.26
CA ILE A 85 -6.97 12.85 -3.63
C ILE A 85 -7.09 11.42 -4.17
N LEU A 86 -8.18 11.12 -4.88
CA LEU A 86 -8.33 9.84 -5.54
C LEU A 86 -7.37 9.72 -6.73
N VAL A 87 -6.47 8.75 -6.68
CA VAL A 87 -5.51 8.49 -7.77
C VAL A 87 -5.89 7.20 -8.48
N GLU A 88 -6.13 7.25 -9.78
CA GLU A 88 -6.31 6.01 -10.55
C GLU A 88 -4.98 5.23 -10.59
N PRO A 89 -5.01 3.88 -10.47
CA PRO A 89 -3.80 3.06 -10.45
C PRO A 89 -2.86 3.32 -11.65
N GLN A 90 -3.41 3.53 -12.85
CA GLN A 90 -2.63 3.81 -14.07
C GLN A 90 -1.82 5.12 -14.03
N HIS A 91 -2.15 6.05 -13.13
CA HIS A 91 -1.43 7.31 -12.96
C HIS A 91 -0.32 7.20 -11.90
N VAL A 92 -0.31 6.14 -11.10
CA VAL A 92 0.76 5.84 -10.13
C VAL A 92 1.93 5.16 -10.85
N ARG A 93 2.62 5.91 -11.71
CA ARG A 93 3.77 5.41 -12.51
C ARG A 93 5.11 5.51 -11.77
N PHE A 94 5.09 5.32 -10.46
CA PHE A 94 6.30 5.33 -9.63
C PHE A 94 7.01 3.98 -9.71
N SER A 95 8.34 3.99 -9.57
CA SER A 95 9.11 2.76 -9.37
C SER A 95 8.72 2.09 -8.05
N PHE A 96 9.00 0.79 -7.91
CA PHE A 96 8.71 0.06 -6.67
C PHE A 96 9.29 0.77 -5.43
N HIS A 97 10.56 1.18 -5.51
CA HIS A 97 11.22 1.90 -4.40
C HIS A 97 10.50 3.21 -4.08
N GLN A 98 10.14 4.01 -5.10
CA GLN A 98 9.38 5.25 -4.88
C GLN A 98 8.01 4.99 -4.25
N LYS A 99 7.32 3.91 -4.61
CA LYS A 99 6.05 3.51 -3.99
C LYS A 99 6.23 3.17 -2.51
N VAL A 100 7.28 2.44 -2.16
CA VAL A 100 7.61 2.11 -0.76
C VAL A 100 7.84 3.38 0.05
N GLU A 101 8.68 4.29 -0.44
CA GLU A 101 8.95 5.58 0.22
C GLU A 101 7.68 6.40 0.43
N ILE A 102 6.85 6.53 -0.61
CA ILE A 102 5.57 7.26 -0.51
C ILE A 102 4.67 6.58 0.53
N ALA A 103 4.52 5.25 0.49
CA ALA A 103 3.70 4.54 1.45
C ALA A 103 4.21 4.69 2.89
N TYR A 104 5.53 4.69 3.10
CA TYR A 104 6.15 4.95 4.40
C TYR A 104 5.84 6.36 4.90
N LEU A 105 5.97 7.38 4.06
CA LEU A 105 5.59 8.76 4.40
C LEU A 105 4.10 8.89 4.75
N MET A 106 3.27 7.99 4.26
CA MET A 106 1.84 7.89 4.59
C MET A 106 1.56 7.02 5.84
N GLY A 107 2.60 6.47 6.47
CA GLY A 107 2.53 5.71 7.72
C GLY A 107 2.66 4.20 7.59
N LEU A 108 2.85 3.64 6.38
CA LEU A 108 3.03 2.20 6.21
C LEU A 108 4.28 1.71 6.95
N GLY A 109 4.11 0.77 7.89
CA GLY A 109 5.23 0.17 8.64
C GLY A 109 5.86 1.09 9.69
N ALA A 110 5.32 2.29 9.94
CA ALA A 110 5.88 3.22 10.93
C ALA A 110 5.95 2.65 12.36
N HIS A 111 5.15 1.62 12.65
CA HIS A 111 5.10 0.95 13.95
C HIS A 111 5.54 -0.52 13.88
N ASP A 112 6.08 -0.95 12.74
CA ASP A 112 6.53 -2.33 12.52
C ASP A 112 7.97 -2.29 11.99
N PRO A 113 8.97 -2.57 12.84
CA PRO A 113 10.37 -2.49 12.45
C PRO A 113 10.79 -3.56 11.43
N ILE A 114 9.94 -4.56 11.16
CA ILE A 114 10.26 -5.70 10.28
C ILE A 114 9.63 -5.51 8.90
N LEU A 115 8.45 -4.89 8.82
CA LEU A 115 7.67 -4.77 7.58
C LEU A 115 8.44 -4.11 6.43
N LEU A 116 8.98 -2.91 6.65
CA LEU A 116 9.70 -2.17 5.59
C LEU A 116 10.98 -2.87 5.15
N PRO A 117 11.89 -3.28 6.06
CA PRO A 117 13.07 -4.04 5.68
C PRO A 117 12.75 -5.30 4.87
N SER A 118 11.64 -5.97 5.17
CA SER A 118 11.19 -7.16 4.44
C SER A 118 10.76 -6.83 3.01
N ILE A 119 10.01 -5.76 2.82
CA ILE A 119 9.57 -5.27 1.49
C ILE A 119 10.78 -4.83 0.65
N GLU A 120 11.71 -4.10 1.24
CA GLU A 120 12.94 -3.65 0.57
C GLU A 120 13.84 -4.82 0.18
N ARG A 121 14.00 -5.79 1.09
CA ARG A 121 14.77 -7.01 0.83
C ARG A 121 14.14 -7.83 -0.28
N LEU A 122 12.81 -7.94 -0.34
CA LEU A 122 12.10 -8.59 -1.44
C LEU A 122 12.41 -7.92 -2.79
N ASN A 123 12.46 -6.58 -2.84
CA ASN A 123 12.86 -5.86 -4.06
C ASN A 123 14.32 -6.15 -4.47
N LYS A 124 15.24 -6.23 -3.50
CA LYS A 124 16.63 -6.60 -3.76
C LYS A 124 16.74 -8.01 -4.35
N ILE A 125 16.07 -8.98 -3.73
CA ILE A 125 16.02 -10.38 -4.20
C ILE A 125 15.38 -10.45 -5.59
N ARG A 126 14.29 -9.70 -5.84
CA ARG A 126 13.66 -9.60 -7.16
C ARG A 126 14.64 -9.08 -8.21
N ASN A 127 15.38 -8.02 -7.92
CA ASN A 127 16.33 -7.43 -8.87
C ASN A 127 17.45 -8.43 -9.21
N GLN A 128 17.90 -9.21 -8.24
CA GLN A 128 18.81 -10.32 -8.52
C GLN A 128 18.16 -11.38 -9.42
N ALA A 129 16.95 -11.83 -9.10
CA ALA A 129 16.25 -12.82 -9.93
C ALA A 129 16.01 -12.34 -11.38
N ALA A 130 15.81 -11.02 -11.58
CA ALA A 130 15.54 -10.44 -12.89
C ALA A 130 16.82 -10.14 -13.70
N HIS A 131 17.92 -9.80 -13.04
CA HIS A 131 19.16 -9.36 -13.71
C HIS A 131 20.31 -10.37 -13.61
N SER A 132 20.21 -11.36 -12.73
CA SER A 132 21.21 -12.40 -12.53
C SER A 132 20.61 -13.77 -12.87
N PHE A 133 21.39 -14.63 -13.52
CA PHE A 133 20.98 -16.02 -13.81
C PHE A 133 20.96 -16.92 -12.56
N VAL A 134 21.48 -16.44 -11.43
CA VAL A 134 21.59 -17.17 -10.18
C VAL A 134 20.98 -16.34 -9.06
N LEU A 135 19.97 -16.91 -8.40
CA LEU A 135 19.37 -16.35 -7.20
C LEU A 135 20.19 -16.69 -5.96
N ASP A 136 20.56 -15.68 -5.20
CA ASP A 136 21.20 -15.85 -3.90
C ASP A 136 20.15 -16.25 -2.85
N ARG A 137 20.17 -17.54 -2.50
CA ARG A 137 19.25 -18.15 -1.52
C ARG A 137 19.49 -17.62 -0.12
N ALA A 138 20.70 -17.20 0.23
CA ALA A 138 20.99 -16.67 1.57
C ALA A 138 20.21 -15.38 1.86
N LEU A 139 19.99 -14.54 0.83
CA LEU A 139 19.17 -13.33 0.98
C LEU A 139 17.69 -13.65 1.18
N VAL A 140 17.19 -14.70 0.54
CA VAL A 140 15.82 -15.20 0.77
C VAL A 140 15.71 -15.73 2.20
N ASP A 141 16.66 -16.53 2.64
CA ASP A 141 16.67 -17.16 3.96
C ASP A 141 16.75 -16.11 5.07
N GLU A 142 17.60 -15.10 4.91
CA GLU A 142 17.71 -13.97 5.84
C GLU A 142 16.38 -13.20 5.95
N MET A 143 15.73 -12.91 4.82
CA MET A 143 14.41 -12.25 4.80
C MET A 143 13.34 -13.10 5.50
N LEU A 144 13.33 -14.40 5.26
CA LEU A 144 12.37 -15.30 5.89
C LEU A 144 12.66 -15.45 7.41
N ARG A 145 13.93 -15.45 7.80
CA ARG A 145 14.36 -15.56 9.20
C ARG A 145 13.92 -14.37 10.05
N ILE A 146 14.08 -13.13 9.57
CA ILE A 146 13.66 -11.94 10.35
C ILE A 146 12.13 -11.87 10.54
N ASN A 147 11.36 -12.65 9.76
CA ASN A 147 9.91 -12.77 9.86
C ASN A 147 9.46 -14.09 10.53
N SER A 148 10.41 -14.89 11.04
CA SER A 148 10.11 -16.14 11.74
C SER A 148 9.89 -15.87 13.23
N GLU A 149 8.97 -16.60 13.85
CA GLU A 149 8.81 -16.61 15.31
C GLU A 149 10.05 -17.21 15.99
N ASP A 150 10.62 -18.27 15.41
CA ASP A 150 11.83 -18.94 15.89
C ASP A 150 13.08 -18.40 15.17
N TYR A 151 13.60 -17.23 15.58
CA TYR A 151 14.74 -16.59 14.91
C TYR A 151 16.04 -17.41 15.00
N GLU A 152 16.36 -17.91 16.20
CA GLU A 152 17.61 -18.64 16.48
C GLU A 152 17.60 -20.07 15.90
N GLU A 153 16.44 -20.71 15.86
CA GLU A 153 16.26 -22.08 15.36
C GLU A 153 15.80 -22.11 13.89
N PHE A 154 15.89 -20.97 13.19
CA PHE A 154 15.40 -20.86 11.83
C PHE A 154 16.22 -21.71 10.86
N GLU A 155 15.58 -22.75 10.31
CA GLU A 155 16.16 -23.61 9.29
C GLU A 155 15.26 -23.71 8.06
N ILE A 156 15.89 -23.71 6.89
CA ILE A 156 15.25 -23.96 5.60
C ILE A 156 15.85 -25.21 4.97
N ARG A 157 14.98 -26.16 4.66
CA ARG A 157 15.38 -27.46 4.11
C ARG A 157 15.68 -27.41 2.62
N ASP A 158 14.80 -26.77 1.86
CA ASP A 158 14.84 -26.77 0.40
C ASP A 158 14.04 -25.58 -0.19
N ASP A 159 14.07 -25.45 -1.52
CA ASP A 159 13.34 -24.37 -2.22
C ASP A 159 11.82 -24.50 -2.09
N ARG A 160 11.28 -25.71 -1.84
CA ARG A 160 9.85 -25.90 -1.60
C ARG A 160 9.43 -25.30 -0.26
N ASP A 161 10.26 -25.44 0.77
CA ASP A 161 10.06 -24.78 2.05
C ASP A 161 10.19 -23.25 1.93
N ARG A 162 11.19 -22.75 1.19
CA ARG A 162 11.32 -21.30 0.87
C ARG A 162 10.05 -20.75 0.23
N ILE A 163 9.51 -21.43 -0.77
CA ILE A 163 8.29 -21.00 -1.48
C ILE A 163 7.08 -20.99 -0.54
N LYS A 164 6.96 -22.00 0.33
CA LYS A 164 5.88 -22.06 1.33
C LYS A 164 5.97 -20.89 2.31
N ARG A 165 7.15 -20.63 2.86
CA ARG A 165 7.40 -19.52 3.80
C ARG A 165 7.24 -18.17 3.12
N LEU A 166 7.70 -18.02 1.88
CA LEU A 166 7.52 -16.80 1.07
C LEU A 166 6.04 -16.52 0.78
N ARG A 167 5.21 -17.55 0.54
CA ARG A 167 3.76 -17.40 0.42
C ARG A 167 3.14 -16.87 1.70
N TRP A 168 3.54 -17.42 2.84
CA TRP A 168 3.07 -16.96 4.15
C TRP A 168 3.50 -15.51 4.39
N LEU A 169 4.77 -15.17 4.17
CA LEU A 169 5.28 -13.80 4.31
C LEU A 169 4.55 -12.82 3.39
N SER A 170 4.29 -13.20 2.14
CA SER A 170 3.52 -12.37 1.22
C SER A 170 2.11 -12.14 1.72
N ALA A 171 1.45 -13.16 2.27
CA ALA A 171 0.13 -13.04 2.88
C ALA A 171 0.15 -12.13 4.11
N PHE A 172 1.19 -12.26 4.95
CA PHE A 172 1.40 -11.43 6.12
C PHE A 172 1.56 -9.94 5.75
N ILE A 173 2.46 -9.62 4.81
CA ILE A 173 2.69 -8.26 4.31
C ILE A 173 1.39 -7.67 3.73
N VAL A 174 0.68 -8.42 2.89
CA VAL A 174 -0.59 -7.99 2.30
C VAL A 174 -1.66 -7.77 3.38
N GLY A 175 -1.70 -8.63 4.40
CA GLY A 175 -2.58 -8.48 5.55
C GLY A 175 -2.30 -7.20 6.34
N HIS A 176 -1.03 -6.91 6.63
CA HIS A 176 -0.61 -5.67 7.28
C HIS A 176 -1.01 -4.42 6.48
N ILE A 177 -0.77 -4.44 5.16
CA ILE A 177 -1.16 -3.36 4.26
C ILE A 177 -2.69 -3.17 4.28
N SER A 178 -3.46 -4.25 4.19
CA SER A 178 -4.92 -4.21 4.21
C SER A 178 -5.48 -3.65 5.53
N ALA A 179 -4.90 -4.07 6.65
CA ALA A 179 -5.24 -3.52 7.97
C ALA A 179 -4.92 -2.02 8.03
N GLY A 180 -3.76 -1.61 7.52
CA GLY A 180 -3.37 -0.20 7.41
C GLY A 180 -4.35 0.64 6.59
N ILE A 181 -4.83 0.13 5.46
CA ILE A 181 -5.87 0.77 4.63
C ILE A 181 -7.14 0.99 5.45
N THR A 182 -7.61 -0.04 6.14
CA THR A 182 -8.85 0.01 6.93
C THR A 182 -8.74 1.02 8.08
N VAL A 183 -7.62 1.01 8.79
CA VAL A 183 -7.34 1.93 9.90
C VAL A 183 -7.25 3.38 9.39
N ALA A 184 -6.53 3.62 8.29
CA ALA A 184 -6.40 4.96 7.71
C ALA A 184 -7.75 5.53 7.26
N ALA A 185 -8.58 4.72 6.60
CA ALA A 185 -9.93 5.12 6.17
C ALA A 185 -10.82 5.48 7.37
N PHE A 186 -10.77 4.67 8.44
CA PHE A 186 -11.53 4.92 9.66
C PHE A 186 -11.14 6.22 10.36
N TRP A 187 -9.84 6.46 10.55
CA TRP A 187 -9.34 7.68 11.20
C TRP A 187 -9.59 8.94 10.37
N SER A 188 -9.49 8.84 9.05
CA SER A 188 -9.83 9.93 8.15
C SER A 188 -11.29 10.35 8.33
N SER A 189 -12.21 9.37 8.37
CA SER A 189 -13.63 9.66 8.57
C SER A 189 -13.94 10.28 9.93
N LYS A 190 -13.35 9.75 11.02
CA LYS A 190 -13.54 10.33 12.36
C LYS A 190 -13.04 11.77 12.44
N SER A 191 -11.89 12.06 11.84
CA SER A 191 -11.30 13.40 11.85
C SER A 191 -12.19 14.40 11.10
N ASN A 192 -12.72 14.00 9.94
CA ASN A 192 -13.63 14.81 9.15
C ASN A 192 -14.94 15.12 9.91
N GLN A 193 -15.54 14.12 10.56
CA GLN A 193 -16.74 14.31 11.38
C GLN A 193 -16.51 15.29 12.55
N ALA A 194 -15.37 15.19 13.23
CA ALA A 194 -15.02 16.08 14.33
C ALA A 194 -14.89 17.55 13.86
N LEU A 195 -14.21 17.78 12.72
CA LEU A 195 -14.07 19.11 12.12
C LEU A 195 -15.43 19.70 11.71
N LEU A 196 -16.31 18.91 11.11
CA LEU A 196 -17.66 19.35 10.74
C LEU A 196 -18.50 19.72 11.96
N ALA A 197 -18.40 18.95 13.05
CA ALA A 197 -19.10 19.25 14.30
C ALA A 197 -18.57 20.52 14.99
N GLU A 198 -17.27 20.80 14.88
CA GLU A 198 -16.69 22.06 15.35
C GLU A 198 -17.16 23.26 14.52
N GLY A 199 -17.19 23.14 13.20
CA GLY A 199 -17.68 24.20 12.31
C GLY A 199 -19.14 24.57 12.56
N ARG A 200 -20.02 23.57 12.78
CA ARG A 200 -21.44 23.82 13.12
C ARG A 200 -21.59 24.57 14.43
N ARG A 201 -20.84 24.19 15.47
CA ARG A 201 -20.87 24.87 16.78
C ARG A 201 -20.43 26.33 16.70
N LYS A 202 -19.47 26.67 15.84
CA LYS A 202 -19.05 28.06 15.62
C LYS A 202 -20.14 28.89 14.94
N ASN A 203 -20.79 28.32 13.92
CA ASN A 203 -21.88 29.01 13.20
C ASN A 203 -23.16 29.19 14.03
N GLU A 204 -23.39 28.38 15.06
CA GLU A 204 -24.53 28.54 15.98
C GLU A 204 -24.28 29.57 17.09
N ALA A 205 -23.02 29.96 17.31
CA ALA A 205 -22.62 30.92 18.34
C ALA A 205 -22.53 32.37 17.83
N ASP A 206 -22.49 32.56 16.52
CA ASP A 206 -22.47 33.85 15.80
C ASP A 206 -23.89 34.27 15.37
#